data_AF-A0A2W6QNF8-F1
#
_entry.id   AF-A0A2W6QNF8-F1
#
_cell.length_a   1.000
_cell.length_b   1.000
_cell.length_c   1.000
_cell.angle_alpha   90.00
_cell.angle_beta   90.00
_cell.angle_gamma   90.00
#
_symmetry.space_group_name_H-M   'P 1'
#
loop_
_entity.id
_entity.type
_entity.pdbx_description
1 polymer ?
#
loop_
_entity_poly.entity_id
_entity_poly.type
_entity_poly.pdbx_seq_one_letter_code
_entity_poly.pdbx_strand_id
1 'polypeptide(L)'
;LASTSAPDRTTTFLYALGWTQHTVGAQNIRTMAMIQLLLGNMGMAGGGVNALRGHSNIQGLTDLGLLSTSLPGYLTLPSEKQVDLQSYLEANTPKATLADQVNYWSNYPKFFVSLMKSFYGDAAQKENNWG
;
A
#
# COMPACT_ATOMS: atom_id res chain seq x y z
N LEU A 1 -0.04 -2.34 -31.30
CA LEU A 1 -0.38 -2.29 -29.85
C LEU A 1 -0.92 -3.63 -29.34
N ALA A 2 -1.59 -4.45 -30.16
CA ALA A 2 -2.33 -5.63 -29.74
C ALA A 2 -1.53 -6.96 -29.69
N SER A 3 -0.27 -6.92 -29.29
CA SER A 3 0.54 -8.11 -28.99
C SER A 3 0.91 -8.10 -27.51
N THR A 4 0.56 -9.17 -26.79
CA THR A 4 0.85 -9.29 -25.36
C THR A 4 2.35 -9.46 -25.12
N SER A 5 2.88 -8.78 -24.11
CA SER A 5 4.28 -8.89 -23.68
C SER A 5 5.33 -8.71 -24.79
N ALA A 6 5.09 -7.79 -25.73
CA ALA A 6 6.07 -7.45 -26.76
C ALA A 6 7.30 -6.78 -26.12
N PRO A 7 8.50 -7.37 -26.19
CA PRO A 7 9.66 -6.93 -25.40
C PRO A 7 10.24 -5.58 -25.85
N ASP A 8 9.95 -5.15 -27.07
CA ASP A 8 10.49 -3.96 -27.73
C ASP A 8 9.55 -2.74 -27.71
N ARG A 9 8.37 -2.88 -27.11
CA ARG A 9 7.33 -1.84 -27.13
C ARG A 9 6.63 -1.72 -25.79
N THR A 10 6.50 -0.50 -25.29
CA THR A 10 5.77 -0.23 -24.05
C THR A 10 4.60 0.74 -24.27
N THR A 11 3.59 0.59 -23.42
CA THR A 11 2.53 1.60 -23.23
C THR A 11 2.64 2.12 -21.80
N THR A 12 2.42 3.42 -21.61
CA THR A 12 2.26 4.05 -20.30
C THR A 12 0.87 4.68 -20.20
N PHE A 13 0.17 4.43 -19.08
CA PHE A 13 -1.09 5.10 -18.79
C PHE A 13 -0.85 6.28 -17.85
N LEU A 14 -1.31 7.47 -18.26
CA LEU A 14 -1.35 8.67 -17.44
C LEU A 14 -2.82 8.93 -17.09
N TYR A 15 -3.17 8.89 -15.81
CA TYR A 15 -4.55 9.11 -15.36
C TYR A 15 -4.62 9.85 -14.03
N ALA A 16 -5.78 10.43 -13.73
CA ALA A 16 -6.09 11.07 -12.46
C ALA A 16 -7.61 10.95 -12.15
N LEU A 17 -8.27 12.08 -11.89
CA LEU A 17 -9.66 12.14 -11.39
C LEU A 17 -10.70 11.57 -12.35
N GLY A 18 -10.43 11.61 -13.66
CA GLY A 18 -11.32 11.09 -14.70
C GLY A 18 -11.66 9.60 -14.55
N TRP A 19 -10.86 8.84 -13.79
CA TRP A 19 -11.19 7.45 -13.45
C TRP A 19 -11.53 7.24 -11.98
N THR A 20 -10.95 8.00 -11.05
CA THR A 20 -11.15 7.77 -9.60
C THR A 20 -12.50 8.23 -9.08
N GLN A 21 -13.08 9.32 -9.62
CA GLN A 21 -14.29 9.95 -9.05
C GLN A 21 -15.60 9.34 -9.60
N HIS A 22 -15.71 8.02 -9.51
CA HIS A 22 -16.89 7.26 -9.91
C HIS A 22 -17.22 6.24 -8.81
N THR A 23 -18.47 5.80 -8.72
CA THR A 23 -18.89 4.69 -7.83
C THR A 23 -18.11 3.40 -8.10
N VAL A 24 -17.60 3.24 -9.32
CA VAL A 24 -16.76 2.12 -9.77
C VAL A 24 -15.30 2.53 -10.02
N GLY A 25 -14.84 3.66 -9.46
CA GLY A 25 -13.54 4.24 -9.80
C GLY A 25 -12.34 3.31 -9.56
N ALA A 26 -12.40 2.51 -8.49
CA ALA A 26 -11.38 1.49 -8.24
C ALA A 26 -11.36 0.39 -9.33
N GLN A 27 -12.52 0.02 -9.88
CA GLN A 27 -12.62 -1.00 -10.92
C GLN A 27 -12.08 -0.50 -12.27
N ASN A 28 -12.27 0.78 -12.59
CA ASN A 28 -11.63 1.40 -13.75
C ASN A 28 -10.10 1.23 -13.70
N ILE A 29 -9.50 1.54 -12.54
CA ILE A 29 -8.05 1.45 -12.33
C ILE A 29 -7.58 0.00 -12.35
N ARG A 30 -8.31 -0.93 -11.70
CA ARG A 30 -8.03 -2.37 -11.73
C ARG A 30 -7.98 -2.89 -13.16
N THR A 31 -8.93 -2.48 -14.00
CA THR A 31 -9.02 -2.91 -15.40
C THR A 31 -7.79 -2.45 -16.20
N MET A 32 -7.38 -1.19 -16.05
CA MET A 32 -6.16 -0.70 -16.70
C MET A 32 -4.87 -1.37 -16.15
N ALA A 33 -4.79 -1.63 -14.85
CA ALA A 33 -3.67 -2.37 -14.28
C ALA A 33 -3.56 -3.80 -14.85
N MET A 34 -4.70 -4.49 -15.05
CA MET A 34 -4.74 -5.79 -15.72
C MET A 34 -4.24 -5.71 -17.17
N ILE A 35 -4.61 -4.66 -17.92
CA ILE A 35 -4.08 -4.43 -19.27
C ILE A 35 -2.55 -4.29 -19.24
N GLN A 36 -2.00 -3.49 -18.31
CA GLN A 36 -0.55 -3.30 -18.22
C GLN A 36 0.21 -4.58 -17.83
N LEU A 37 -0.39 -5.44 -17.02
CA LEU A 37 0.17 -6.77 -16.70
C LEU A 37 0.14 -7.70 -17.93
N LEU A 38 -0.98 -7.76 -18.65
CA LEU A 38 -1.12 -8.58 -19.87
C LEU A 38 -0.17 -8.13 -20.99
N LEU A 39 0.10 -6.83 -21.07
CA LEU A 39 1.04 -6.27 -22.03
C LEU A 39 2.51 -6.37 -21.57
N GLY A 40 2.80 -6.80 -20.34
CA GLY A 40 4.17 -6.89 -19.82
C GLY A 40 4.83 -5.54 -19.56
N ASN A 41 4.05 -4.48 -19.34
CA ASN A 41 4.56 -3.10 -19.26
C ASN A 41 4.95 -2.66 -17.84
N MET A 42 4.65 -3.44 -16.81
CA MET A 42 4.96 -3.10 -15.42
C MET A 42 6.44 -3.29 -15.12
N GLY A 43 7.09 -2.28 -14.52
CA GLY A 43 8.52 -2.30 -14.21
C GLY A 43 9.44 -1.88 -15.37
N MET A 44 8.88 -1.59 -16.55
CA MET A 44 9.64 -1.17 -17.74
C MET A 44 9.80 0.35 -17.83
N ALA A 45 10.96 0.82 -18.31
CA ALA A 45 11.14 2.21 -18.70
C ALA A 45 10.18 2.56 -19.86
N GLY A 46 9.49 3.70 -19.75
CA GLY A 46 8.44 4.10 -20.70
C GLY A 46 7.13 3.30 -20.60
N GLY A 47 7.02 2.39 -19.61
CA GLY A 47 5.82 1.62 -19.31
C GLY A 47 5.13 2.05 -18.02
N GLY A 48 4.46 1.10 -17.38
CA GLY A 48 3.88 1.28 -16.05
C GLY A 48 2.57 2.06 -15.98
N VAL A 49 2.20 2.38 -14.74
CA VAL A 49 0.96 3.09 -14.40
C VAL A 49 1.33 4.40 -13.72
N ASN A 50 1.25 5.48 -14.48
CA ASN A 50 1.52 6.83 -13.99
C ASN A 50 0.22 7.45 -13.45
N ALA A 51 -0.16 7.02 -12.24
CA ALA A 51 -1.24 7.64 -11.47
C ALA A 51 -0.81 9.05 -11.04
N LEU A 52 -1.26 10.07 -11.75
CA LEU A 52 -0.84 11.45 -11.54
C LEU A 52 -1.51 12.01 -10.28
N ARG A 53 -0.68 12.52 -9.36
CA ARG A 53 -1.14 13.10 -8.10
C ARG A 53 -1.61 14.55 -8.32
N GLY A 54 -2.51 15.01 -7.45
CA GLY A 54 -3.10 16.35 -7.50
C GLY A 54 -2.28 17.39 -6.74
N HIS A 55 -2.61 17.63 -5.47
CA HIS A 55 -1.86 18.58 -4.63
C HIS A 55 -0.38 18.19 -4.51
N SER A 56 0.48 19.21 -4.38
CA SER A 56 1.94 19.07 -4.34
C SER A 56 2.45 18.03 -3.34
N ASN A 57 1.79 17.91 -2.18
CA ASN A 57 2.18 16.96 -1.13
C ASN A 57 1.05 15.98 -0.75
N ILE A 58 0.09 15.71 -1.64
CA ILE A 58 -0.96 14.72 -1.35
C ILE A 58 -0.37 13.33 -1.11
N GLN A 59 0.74 13.02 -1.78
CA GLN A 59 1.49 11.78 -1.55
C GLN A 59 2.03 11.74 -0.11
N GLY A 60 2.73 12.78 0.34
CA GLY A 60 3.29 12.82 1.70
C GLY A 60 2.22 12.78 2.80
N LEU A 61 1.08 13.44 2.62
CA LEU A 61 -0.03 13.34 3.60
C LEU A 61 -0.65 11.94 3.65
N THR A 62 -0.69 11.25 2.51
CA THR A 62 -1.13 9.84 2.47
C THR A 62 -0.10 8.94 3.15
N ASP A 63 1.20 9.18 2.91
CA ASP A 63 2.30 8.41 3.52
C ASP A 63 2.36 8.61 5.05
N LEU A 64 2.03 9.80 5.53
CA LEU A 64 1.89 10.11 6.97
C LEU A 64 0.57 9.61 7.56
N GLY A 65 -0.33 9.05 6.75
CA GLY A 65 -1.57 8.42 7.24
C GLY A 65 -2.63 9.41 7.70
N LEU A 66 -2.71 10.61 7.11
CA LEU A 66 -3.75 11.61 7.44
C LEU A 66 -5.10 11.24 6.78
N LEU A 67 -5.57 10.04 7.07
CA LEU A 67 -6.81 9.42 6.64
C LEU A 67 -7.45 8.74 7.85
N SER A 68 -8.78 8.63 7.85
CA SER A 68 -9.60 8.25 9.03
C SER A 68 -9.03 7.11 9.89
N THR A 69 -8.62 6.00 9.28
CA THR A 69 -8.16 4.79 9.98
C THR A 69 -6.68 4.49 9.79
N SER A 70 -5.91 5.44 9.25
CA SER A 70 -4.51 5.22 8.88
C SER A 70 -3.55 5.69 9.96
N LEU A 71 -2.37 5.07 9.97
CA LEU A 71 -1.18 5.51 10.69
C LEU A 71 -0.04 5.72 9.67
N PRO A 72 1.03 6.47 10.04
CA PRO A 72 2.18 6.68 9.17
C PRO A 72 2.76 5.36 8.62
N GLY A 73 3.25 5.40 7.38
CA GLY A 73 3.88 4.25 6.72
C GLY A 73 2.87 3.19 6.24
N TYR A 74 1.64 3.60 5.93
CA TYR A 74 0.54 2.71 5.54
C TYR A 74 0.17 1.68 6.62
N LEU A 75 0.47 1.98 7.88
CA LEU A 75 -0.05 1.23 9.02
C LEU A 75 -1.52 1.59 9.25
N THR A 76 -2.21 0.81 10.07
CA THR A 76 -3.65 0.97 10.31
C THR A 76 -3.89 1.16 11.80
N LEU A 77 -4.80 2.04 12.17
CA LEU A 77 -5.29 2.13 13.54
C LEU A 77 -5.96 0.80 13.94
N PRO A 78 -5.82 0.35 15.20
CA PRO A 78 -6.55 -0.82 15.67
C PRO A 78 -8.06 -0.63 15.55
N SER A 79 -8.76 -1.67 15.09
CA SER A 79 -10.22 -1.71 15.19
C SER A 79 -10.64 -2.10 16.61
N GLU A 80 -11.86 -1.75 17.01
CA GLU A 80 -12.41 -2.12 18.34
C GLU A 80 -12.48 -3.63 18.61
N LYS A 81 -12.41 -4.46 17.56
CA LYS A 81 -12.43 -5.94 17.67
C LYS A 81 -11.06 -6.53 17.99
N GLN A 82 -9.99 -5.76 17.79
CA GLN A 82 -8.61 -6.17 18.07
C GLN A 82 -8.25 -5.70 19.48
N VAL A 83 -8.71 -6.48 20.46
CA VAL A 83 -8.68 -6.10 21.88
C VAL A 83 -7.29 -6.10 22.51
N ASP A 84 -6.29 -6.67 21.84
CA ASP A 84 -4.90 -6.74 22.30
C ASP A 84 -3.92 -6.59 21.13
N LEU A 85 -2.64 -6.39 21.48
CA LEU A 85 -1.56 -6.21 20.51
C LEU A 85 -1.38 -7.44 19.61
N GLN A 86 -1.58 -8.65 20.13
CA GLN A 86 -1.41 -9.87 19.36
C GLN A 86 -2.44 -9.96 18.24
N SER A 87 -3.73 -9.78 18.57
CA SER A 87 -4.84 -9.77 17.62
C SER A 87 -4.67 -8.69 16.56
N TYR A 88 -4.22 -7.50 16.96
CA TYR A 88 -3.88 -6.43 16.02
C TYR A 88 -2.77 -6.82 15.05
N LEU A 89 -1.65 -7.33 15.56
CA LEU A 89 -0.50 -7.70 14.73
C LEU A 89 -0.80 -8.88 13.81
N GLU A 90 -1.50 -9.90 14.30
CA GLU A 90 -1.89 -11.07 13.50
C GLU A 90 -2.81 -10.70 12.34
N ALA A 91 -3.76 -9.79 12.57
CA ALA A 91 -4.68 -9.32 11.53
C ALA A 91 -3.96 -8.50 10.44
N ASN A 92 -2.89 -7.78 10.80
CA ASN A 92 -2.17 -6.90 9.88
C ASN A 92 -0.87 -7.51 9.31
N THR A 93 -0.45 -8.68 9.79
CA THR A 93 0.77 -9.36 9.33
C THR A 93 0.40 -10.52 8.40
N PRO A 94 0.43 -10.34 7.07
CA PRO A 94 0.00 -11.36 6.14
C PRO A 94 0.94 -12.58 6.19
N LYS A 95 0.34 -13.77 6.12
CA LYS A 95 1.07 -15.02 5.88
C LYS A 95 1.33 -15.16 4.38
N ALA A 96 2.50 -15.71 4.02
CA ALA A 96 2.79 -15.99 2.62
C ALA A 96 1.81 -17.03 2.08
N THR A 97 1.27 -16.79 0.88
CA THR A 97 0.32 -17.71 0.21
C THR A 97 1.00 -18.63 -0.79
N LEU A 98 2.26 -18.35 -1.12
CA LEU A 98 3.15 -19.16 -1.95
C LEU A 98 4.52 -19.24 -1.28
N ALA A 99 5.24 -20.34 -1.53
CA ALA A 99 6.62 -20.49 -1.11
C ALA A 99 7.54 -19.51 -1.87
N ASP A 100 8.72 -19.27 -1.30
CA ASP A 100 9.81 -18.46 -1.89
C ASP A 100 9.42 -17.01 -2.25
N GLN A 101 8.43 -16.46 -1.54
CA GLN A 101 8.02 -15.06 -1.69
C GLN A 101 8.68 -14.18 -0.63
N VAL A 102 9.06 -12.96 -1.03
CA VAL A 102 9.62 -11.96 -0.11
C VAL A 102 8.65 -11.62 1.02
N ASN A 103 7.34 -11.52 0.71
CA ASN A 103 6.27 -11.14 1.64
C ASN A 103 6.71 -10.05 2.64
N TYR A 104 7.08 -8.88 2.12
CA TYR A 104 7.79 -7.86 2.91
C TYR A 104 6.95 -7.32 4.09
N TRP A 105 5.62 -7.35 3.97
CA TRP A 105 4.69 -7.00 5.04
C TRP A 105 4.69 -7.95 6.24
N SER A 106 5.37 -9.10 6.15
CA SER A 106 5.71 -9.91 7.34
C SER A 106 6.51 -9.13 8.40
N ASN A 107 7.12 -8.00 8.01
CA ASN A 107 7.82 -7.09 8.90
C ASN A 107 6.92 -6.09 9.64
N TYR A 108 5.60 -6.13 9.47
CA TYR A 108 4.64 -5.20 10.10
C TYR A 108 4.91 -4.94 11.60
N PRO A 109 5.15 -5.96 12.46
CA PRO A 109 5.41 -5.71 13.88
C PRO A 109 6.64 -4.83 14.14
N LYS A 110 7.67 -4.93 13.30
CA LYS A 110 8.88 -4.10 13.43
C LYS A 110 8.55 -2.64 13.21
N PHE A 111 7.75 -2.35 12.18
CA PHE A 111 7.33 -0.99 11.85
C PHE A 111 6.42 -0.40 12.92
N PHE A 112 5.42 -1.17 13.38
CA PHE A 112 4.49 -0.71 14.40
C PHE A 112 5.20 -0.38 15.72
N VAL A 113 6.03 -1.28 16.25
CA VAL A 113 6.78 -1.01 17.49
C VAL A 113 7.71 0.18 17.33
N SER A 114 8.39 0.31 16.19
CA SER A 114 9.25 1.47 15.90
C SER A 114 8.45 2.78 15.88
N LEU A 115 7.24 2.78 15.30
CA LEU A 115 6.34 3.93 15.33
C LEU A 115 5.92 4.27 16.76
N MET A 116 5.55 3.29 17.57
CA MET A 116 5.17 3.51 18.96
C MET A 116 6.32 4.09 19.79
N LYS A 117 7.55 3.61 19.57
CA LYS A 117 8.75 4.22 20.18
C LYS A 117 8.97 5.65 19.72
N SER A 118 8.68 5.99 18.46
CA SER A 118 8.74 7.38 17.99
C SER A 118 7.68 8.27 18.65
N PHE A 119 6.50 7.74 18.96
CA PHE A 119 5.42 8.52 19.59
C PHE A 119 5.59 8.67 21.10
N TYR A 120 5.93 7.58 21.80
CA TYR A 120 5.85 7.53 23.26
C TYR A 120 7.22 7.40 23.95
N GLY A 121 8.31 7.24 23.19
CA GLY A 121 9.66 7.17 23.73
C GLY A 121 9.77 6.09 24.81
N ASP A 122 10.27 6.47 25.98
CA ASP A 122 10.47 5.56 27.13
C ASP A 122 9.16 5.01 27.73
N ALA A 123 8.01 5.61 27.44
CA ALA A 123 6.72 5.10 27.92
C ALA A 123 6.20 3.89 27.11
N ALA A 124 6.67 3.68 25.89
CA ALA A 124 6.37 2.50 25.10
C ALA A 124 7.35 1.36 25.43
N GLN A 125 6.89 0.37 26.18
CA GLN A 125 7.70 -0.77 26.63
C GLN A 125 7.00 -2.11 26.36
N LYS A 126 7.72 -3.23 26.50
CA LYS A 126 7.14 -4.54 26.25
C LYS A 126 6.01 -4.85 27.24
N GLU A 127 6.15 -4.40 28.48
CA GLU A 127 5.28 -4.69 29.62
C GLU A 127 3.89 -4.07 29.46
N ASN A 128 3.79 -2.93 28.77
CA ASN A 128 2.53 -2.27 28.41
C ASN A 128 2.19 -2.38 26.92
N ASN A 129 2.76 -3.37 26.21
CA ASN A 129 2.48 -3.59 24.79
C ASN A 129 2.77 -2.38 23.89
N TRP A 130 3.79 -1.59 24.23
CA TRP A 130 4.31 -0.43 23.51
C TRP A 130 3.39 0.81 23.52
N GLY A 131 2.50 0.93 24.50
CA GLY A 131 1.65 2.11 24.70
C GLY A 131 0.48 1.77 25.61
#